data_AF-A0A9D7XTJ3-F1
#
_entry.id   AF-A0A9D7XTJ3-F1
#
_cell.length_a   1.000
_cell.length_b   1.000
_cell.length_c   1.000
_cell.angle_alpha   90.00
_cell.angle_beta   90.00
_cell.angle_gamma   90.00
#
_symmetry.space_group_name_H-M   'P 1'
#
loop_
_entity.id
_entity.type
_entity.pdbx_description
1 polymer ?
#
loop_
_entity_poly.entity_id
_entity_poly.type
_entity_poly.pdbx_seq_one_letter_code
_entity_poly.pdbx_strand_id
1 'polypeptide(L)'
;MNSIEIGNILTFTNLYLNVNQLNGGIPQTFQNLSNLRTLSLAGNPLGGNIPNWIGSLTNLRYLYLNSNQLSGNIPNEIGVLTNLIDIQLINNLLSGEIPSNIGGFDST
;
A
#
# COMPACT_ATOMS: atom_id res chain seq x y z
N MET A 1 10.30 1.35 36.36
CA MET A 1 9.02 1.06 35.68
C MET A 1 9.35 0.75 34.25
N ASN A 2 9.07 -0.49 33.84
CA ASN A 2 9.53 -1.10 32.60
C ASN A 2 8.89 -0.40 31.40
N SER A 3 9.70 0.32 30.63
CA SER A 3 9.35 0.72 29.27
C SER A 3 9.27 -0.56 28.44
N ILE A 4 8.07 -1.13 28.34
CA ILE A 4 7.77 -2.14 27.34
C ILE A 4 8.06 -1.50 26.00
N GLU A 5 9.19 -1.87 25.40
CA GLU A 5 9.40 -1.81 23.96
C GLU A 5 8.19 -2.48 23.31
N ILE A 6 7.29 -1.66 22.76
CA ILE A 6 6.17 -2.16 21.96
C ILE A 6 6.78 -2.71 20.66
N GLY A 7 7.26 -3.95 20.74
CA GLY A 7 7.09 -4.92 19.68
C GLY A 7 8.10 -4.90 18.55
N ASN A 8 9.37 -5.17 18.86
CA ASN A 8 10.26 -5.87 17.92
C ASN A 8 9.88 -7.37 17.78
N ILE A 9 8.60 -7.73 18.02
CA ILE A 9 8.18 -9.12 18.27
C ILE A 9 6.77 -9.47 17.79
N LEU A 10 6.09 -8.61 17.02
CA LEU A 10 4.88 -8.99 16.30
C LEU A 10 5.04 -8.61 14.84
N THR A 11 5.39 -9.63 14.06
CA THR A 11 5.34 -9.68 12.60
C THR A 11 3.94 -9.26 12.12
N PHE A 12 3.65 -7.96 12.04
CA PHE A 12 2.48 -7.48 11.31
C PHE A 12 2.75 -7.73 9.84
N THR A 13 2.47 -8.97 9.46
CA THR A 13 2.56 -9.48 8.11
C THR A 13 1.32 -9.08 7.33
N ASN A 14 0.20 -8.81 8.00
CA ASN A 14 -1.04 -8.49 7.33
C ASN A 14 -1.78 -7.41 8.11
N LEU A 15 -2.22 -6.36 7.41
CA LEU A 15 -3.04 -5.29 7.95
C LEU A 15 -4.31 -5.22 7.11
N TYR A 16 -5.42 -5.61 7.74
CA TYR A 16 -6.76 -5.57 7.15
C TYR A 16 -7.57 -4.47 7.82
N LEU A 17 -7.88 -3.42 7.07
CA LEU A 17 -8.73 -2.30 7.49
C LEU A 17 -9.88 -2.06 6.49
N ASN A 18 -10.21 -3.09 5.71
CA ASN A 18 -11.25 -3.01 4.69
C ASN A 18 -12.65 -2.76 5.28
N VAL A 19 -13.50 -2.06 4.52
CA VAL A 19 -14.90 -1.77 4.85
C VAL A 19 -15.04 -1.02 6.17
N ASN A 20 -14.42 0.17 6.23
CA ASN A 20 -14.51 1.09 7.37
C ASN A 20 -14.86 2.51 6.88
N GLN A 21 -14.81 3.48 7.79
CA GLN A 21 -15.02 4.90 7.52
C GLN A 21 -13.70 5.70 7.53
N LEU A 22 -12.57 5.05 7.23
CA LEU A 22 -11.27 5.72 7.18
C LEU A 22 -11.26 6.74 6.04
N ASN A 23 -10.93 7.98 6.36
CA ASN A 23 -10.95 9.11 5.42
C ASN A 23 -9.60 9.83 5.41
N GLY A 24 -9.48 10.86 4.57
CA GLY A 24 -8.20 11.51 4.31
C GLY A 24 -7.31 10.64 3.42
N GLY A 25 -5.99 10.83 3.48
CA GLY A 25 -5.02 10.08 2.69
C GLY A 25 -4.48 8.84 3.41
N ILE A 26 -3.72 8.02 2.68
CA ILE A 26 -2.97 6.90 3.25
C ILE A 26 -1.87 7.46 4.19
N PRO A 27 -1.86 7.14 5.50
CA PRO A 27 -0.94 7.77 6.46
C PRO A 27 0.54 7.47 6.19
N GLN A 28 1.40 8.49 6.25
CA GLN A 28 2.86 8.35 6.12
C GLN A 28 3.45 7.32 7.11
N THR A 29 2.85 7.17 8.28
CA THR A 29 3.31 6.24 9.32
C THR A 29 3.32 4.77 8.87
N PHE A 30 2.55 4.41 7.84
CA PHE A 30 2.54 3.05 7.29
C PHE A 30 3.85 2.68 6.60
N GLN A 31 4.69 3.67 6.23
CA GLN A 31 6.04 3.46 5.73
C GLN A 31 6.89 2.59 6.68
N ASN A 32 6.62 2.64 7.99
CA ASN A 32 7.38 1.89 9.00
C ASN A 32 6.96 0.42 9.12
N LEU A 33 5.93 -0.03 8.39
CA LEU A 33 5.45 -1.41 8.42
C LEU A 33 6.23 -2.30 7.45
N SER A 34 7.57 -2.27 7.51
CA SER A 34 8.46 -2.90 6.52
C SER A 34 8.29 -4.42 6.37
N ASN A 35 7.73 -5.09 7.38
CA ASN A 35 7.46 -6.54 7.38
C ASN A 35 6.09 -6.93 6.78
N LEU A 36 5.33 -5.95 6.29
CA LEU A 36 3.97 -6.16 5.81
C LEU A 36 3.97 -6.92 4.47
N ARG A 37 3.21 -8.01 4.41
CA ARG A 37 2.91 -8.81 3.20
C ARG A 37 1.52 -8.54 2.63
N THR A 38 0.57 -8.09 3.44
CA THR A 38 -0.75 -7.68 2.97
C THR A 38 -1.15 -6.35 3.56
N LEU A 39 -1.52 -5.41 2.69
CA LEU A 39 -2.20 -4.17 3.05
C LEU A 39 -3.56 -4.14 2.37
N SER A 40 -4.63 -4.20 3.15
CA SER A 40 -6.00 -4.06 2.64
C SER A 40 -6.67 -2.84 3.25
N LEU A 41 -6.89 -1.82 2.42
CA LEU A 41 -7.64 -0.60 2.73
C LEU A 41 -8.93 -0.51 1.92
N ALA A 42 -9.33 -1.61 1.28
CA ALA A 42 -10.44 -1.66 0.34
C ALA A 42 -11.77 -1.22 0.98
N GLY A 43 -12.61 -0.49 0.24
CA GLY A 43 -13.93 -0.09 0.73
C GLY A 43 -13.88 0.94 1.86
N ASN A 44 -13.05 1.97 1.73
CA ASN A 44 -13.03 3.13 2.62
C ASN A 44 -13.23 4.42 1.80
N PRO A 45 -13.59 5.55 2.43
CA PRO A 45 -13.58 6.86 1.76
C PRO A 45 -12.19 7.53 1.75
N LEU A 46 -11.10 6.79 1.52
CA LEU A 46 -9.75 7.38 1.43
C LEU A 46 -9.58 8.16 0.12
N GLY A 47 -8.99 9.34 0.18
CA GLY A 47 -8.70 10.20 -0.97
C GLY A 47 -7.21 10.55 -1.09
N GLY A 48 -6.90 11.51 -1.97
CA GLY A 48 -5.52 11.88 -2.27
C GLY A 48 -4.77 10.79 -3.05
N ASN A 49 -3.46 10.92 -3.14
CA ASN A 49 -2.63 10.05 -3.99
C ASN A 49 -2.21 8.77 -3.26
N ILE A 50 -1.91 7.72 -4.03
CA ILE A 50 -1.10 6.59 -3.53
C ILE A 50 0.31 7.13 -3.26
N PRO A 51 0.81 7.11 -2.01
CA PRO A 51 2.10 7.71 -1.70
C PRO A 51 3.28 6.92 -2.28
N ASN A 52 4.31 7.62 -2.76
CA ASN A 52 5.53 7.01 -3.29
C ASN A 52 6.25 6.10 -2.28
N TRP A 53 6.10 6.35 -0.98
CA TRP A 53 6.69 5.49 0.05
C TRP A 53 6.12 4.06 0.06
N ILE A 54 5.04 3.77 -0.68
CA ILE A 54 4.53 2.40 -0.85
C ILE A 54 5.62 1.44 -1.35
N GLY A 55 6.58 1.93 -2.15
CA GLY A 55 7.73 1.15 -2.62
C GLY A 55 8.70 0.70 -1.51
N SER A 56 8.63 1.30 -0.31
CA SER A 56 9.43 0.86 0.84
C SER A 56 8.92 -0.43 1.48
N LEU A 57 7.67 -0.83 1.19
CA LEU A 57 7.05 -2.03 1.73
C LEU A 57 7.40 -3.25 0.87
N THR A 58 8.70 -3.50 0.68
CA THR A 58 9.25 -4.48 -0.28
C THR A 58 8.84 -5.94 0.00
N ASN A 59 8.33 -6.24 1.21
CA ASN A 59 7.76 -7.54 1.56
C ASN A 59 6.29 -7.71 1.11
N LEU A 60 5.64 -6.68 0.56
CA LEU A 60 4.24 -6.75 0.13
C LEU A 60 4.04 -7.80 -0.96
N ARG A 61 3.01 -8.61 -0.75
CA ARG A 61 2.49 -9.61 -1.68
C ARG A 61 1.10 -9.24 -2.18
N TYR A 62 0.31 -8.57 -1.35
CA TYR A 62 -1.09 -8.23 -1.63
C TYR A 62 -1.35 -6.77 -1.27
N LEU A 63 -1.74 -5.96 -2.24
CA LEU A 63 -2.09 -4.55 -2.05
C LEU A 63 -3.51 -4.28 -2.56
N TYR A 64 -4.44 -4.09 -1.63
CA TYR A 64 -5.87 -3.87 -1.93
C TYR A 64 -6.27 -2.45 -1.55
N LEU A 65 -6.39 -1.58 -2.55
CA LEU A 65 -6.81 -0.18 -2.43
C LEU A 65 -8.14 0.08 -3.16
N ASN A 66 -8.78 -0.97 -3.66
CA ASN A 66 -10.01 -0.89 -4.45
C ASN A 66 -11.18 -0.29 -3.66
N SER A 67 -12.12 0.34 -4.38
CA SER A 67 -13.30 0.98 -3.79
C SER A 67 -12.92 2.05 -2.75
N ASN A 68 -12.11 3.02 -3.19
CA ASN A 68 -11.76 4.24 -2.45
C ASN A 68 -11.98 5.46 -3.37
N GLN A 69 -11.53 6.64 -2.94
CA GLN A 69 -11.56 7.90 -3.70
C GLN A 69 -10.12 8.38 -4.02
N LEU A 70 -9.15 7.45 -4.08
CA LEU A 70 -7.75 7.78 -4.38
C LEU A 70 -7.64 8.35 -5.79
N SER A 71 -6.81 9.37 -5.97
CA SER A 71 -6.65 10.11 -7.22
C SER A 71 -5.20 10.25 -7.65
N GLY A 72 -4.98 10.86 -8.82
CA GLY A 72 -3.65 11.02 -9.38
C GLY A 72 -3.09 9.72 -9.97
N ASN A 73 -1.77 9.67 -10.15
CA ASN A 73 -1.11 8.56 -10.83
C ASN A 73 -0.76 7.43 -9.88
N ILE A 74 -0.60 6.23 -10.43
CA ILE A 74 0.05 5.11 -9.74
C ILE A 74 1.55 5.45 -9.65
N PRO A 75 2.17 5.47 -8.45
CA PRO A 75 3.59 5.81 -8.31
C PRO A 75 4.49 4.75 -8.96
N ASN A 76 5.56 5.18 -9.63
CA ASN A 76 6.55 4.29 -10.24
C ASN A 76 7.26 3.41 -9.20
N GLU A 77 7.28 3.83 -7.95
CA GLU A 77 7.81 3.09 -6.81
C GLU A 77 7.06 1.78 -6.54
N ILE A 78 5.86 1.57 -7.09
CA ILE A 78 5.22 0.24 -7.05
C ILE A 78 6.04 -0.81 -7.80
N GLY A 79 6.80 -0.43 -8.83
CA GLY A 79 7.60 -1.39 -9.60
C GLY A 79 8.77 -2.01 -8.83
N VAL A 80 9.21 -1.43 -7.71
CA VAL A 80 10.24 -2.06 -6.85
C VAL A 80 9.67 -3.17 -5.95
N LEU A 81 8.35 -3.33 -5.89
CA LEU A 81 7.67 -4.33 -5.08
C LEU A 81 7.66 -5.70 -5.78
N THR A 82 8.84 -6.29 -5.95
CA THR A 82 9.06 -7.54 -6.70
C THR A 82 8.37 -8.77 -6.09
N ASN A 83 7.91 -8.69 -4.84
CA ASN A 83 7.15 -9.74 -4.17
C ASN A 83 5.63 -9.65 -4.38
N LEU A 84 5.12 -8.61 -5.07
CA LEU A 84 3.69 -8.45 -5.32
C LEU A 84 3.15 -9.59 -6.17
N ILE A 85 2.04 -10.16 -5.71
CA ILE A 85 1.29 -11.22 -6.37
C ILE A 85 -0.03 -10.67 -6.90
N ASP A 86 -0.67 -9.77 -6.15
CA ASP A 86 -1.95 -9.18 -6.53
C ASP A 86 -2.02 -7.72 -6.09
N ILE A 87 -2.53 -6.89 -6.99
CA ILE A 87 -2.77 -5.47 -6.77
C ILE A 87 -4.16 -5.11 -7.28
N GLN A 88 -5.01 -4.59 -6.39
CA GLN A 88 -6.37 -4.17 -6.73
C GLN A 88 -6.54 -2.67 -6.52
N LEU A 89 -6.68 -1.94 -7.63
CA LEU A 89 -6.83 -0.48 -7.64
C LEU A 89 -8.18 -0.02 -8.22
N ILE A 90 -9.03 -0.96 -8.66
CA ILE A 90 -10.33 -0.68 -9.30
C ILE A 90 -11.26 0.15 -8.39
N ASN A 91 -12.18 0.91 -8.98
CA ASN A 91 -13.10 1.79 -8.27
C ASN A 91 -12.35 2.82 -7.40
N ASN A 92 -11.51 3.60 -8.08
CA ASN A 92 -10.86 4.81 -7.57
C ASN A 92 -10.95 5.91 -8.64
N LEU A 93 -10.35 7.07 -8.38
CA LEU A 93 -10.24 8.21 -9.28
C LEU A 93 -8.81 8.32 -9.87
N LEU A 94 -8.08 7.19 -9.96
CA LEU A 94 -6.73 7.14 -10.49
C LEU A 94 -6.71 7.50 -11.98
N SER A 95 -5.66 8.19 -12.39
CA SER A 95 -5.45 8.69 -13.75
C SER A 95 -4.01 8.46 -14.21
N GLY A 96 -3.69 8.85 -15.44
CA GLY A 96 -2.34 8.73 -15.99
C GLY A 96 -2.01 7.32 -16.48
N GLU A 97 -0.73 7.09 -16.75
CA GLU A 97 -0.25 5.82 -17.30
C GLU A 97 0.01 4.80 -16.18
N ILE A 98 -0.12 3.52 -16.54
CA ILE A 98 0.34 2.42 -15.68
C ILE A 98 1.88 2.44 -15.69
N PRO A 99 2.57 2.48 -14.55
CA PRO A 99 4.02 2.44 -14.48
C PRO A 99 4.57 1.24 -15.27
N SER A 100 5.49 1.48 -16.19
CA SER A 100 6.05 0.44 -17.06
C SER A 100 6.76 -0.68 -16.30
N ASN A 101 7.24 -0.37 -15.10
CA ASN A 101 7.93 -1.31 -14.21
C ASN A 101 6.98 -2.08 -13.27
N ILE A 102 5.66 -1.88 -13.34
CA ILE A 102 4.72 -2.66 -12.53
C ILE A 102 4.80 -4.15 -12.93
N GLY A 103 4.92 -5.04 -11.94
CA GLY A 103 5.09 -6.48 -12.20
C GLY A 103 6.52 -6.92 -12.49
N GLY A 104 7.52 -6.05 -12.25
CA GLY A 104 8.94 -6.41 -12.37
C GLY A 104 9.44 -6.52 -13.82
N PHE A 105 8.69 -5.97 -14.78
CA PHE A 105 9.13 -5.83 -16.17
C PHE A 105 10.09 -4.65 -16.31
N ASP A 106 11.23 -4.70 -15.63
CA ASP A 106 12.37 -3.90 -16.05
C ASP A 106 13.07 -4.69 -17.17
N SER A 107 13.07 -4.16 -18.38
CA SER A 107 13.65 -4.80 -19.55
C SER A 107 15.18 -4.64 -19.62
N THR A 108 15.87 -4.79 -18.48
CA THR A 108 17.33 -4.70 -18.39
C THR A 108 17.94 -5.91 -17.71
#